data_AF-A0A550H8I9-F1
#
_entry.id   AF-A0A550H8I9-F1
#
_cell.length_a   1.000
_cell.length_b   1.000
_cell.length_c   1.000
_cell.angle_alpha   90.00
_cell.angle_beta   90.00
_cell.angle_gamma   90.00
#
_symmetry.space_group_name_H-M   'P 1'
#
loop_
_entity.id
_entity.type
_entity.pdbx_description
1 polymer ?
#
loop_
_entity_poly.entity_id
_entity_poly.type
_entity_poly.pdbx_seq_one_letter_code
_entity_poly.pdbx_strand_id
1 'polypeptide(L)' 'PDKGYVTIDQMRCIGCKSCNFACPLAVPVFEQSLGISNKCNFCDGSPRCAEYCSTGALQVMSRREAKNIWESKPNE' A
#
# COMPACT_ATOMS: atom_id res chain seq x y z
N PRO A 1 -1.64 14.79 -4.36
CA PRO A 1 -0.48 15.13 -3.49
C PRO A 1 -0.76 14.96 -1.99
N ASP A 2 -2.03 14.89 -1.57
CA ASP A 2 -2.43 15.17 -0.18
C ASP A 2 -2.77 13.94 0.69
N LYS A 3 -2.83 12.73 0.12
CA LYS A 3 -3.27 11.51 0.85
C LYS A 3 -2.14 10.54 1.23
N GLY A 4 -0.92 10.74 0.73
CA GLY A 4 0.28 9.98 1.14
C GLY A 4 0.42 8.53 0.63
N TYR A 5 -0.63 7.90 0.10
CA TYR A 5 -0.51 6.59 -0.54
C TYR A 5 0.04 6.70 -1.97
N VAL A 6 0.92 5.77 -2.33
CA VAL A 6 1.53 5.69 -3.67
C VAL A 6 0.63 4.83 -4.55
N THR A 7 0.50 5.12 -5.84
CA THR A 7 -0.23 4.30 -6.81
C THR A 7 0.61 4.07 -8.06
N ILE A 8 0.27 3.05 -8.85
CA ILE A 8 0.79 2.87 -10.21
C ILE A 8 -0.37 3.16 -11.15
N ASP A 9 -0.17 4.12 -12.04
CA ASP A 9 -1.11 4.45 -13.09
C ASP A 9 -1.00 3.43 -14.22
N GLN A 10 -2.03 2.61 -14.38
CA GLN A 10 -2.03 1.51 -15.33
C GLN A 10 -2.07 1.99 -16.78
N MET A 11 -2.59 3.18 -17.05
CA MET A 11 -2.62 3.74 -18.41
C MET A 11 -1.26 4.28 -18.85
N ARG A 12 -0.38 4.60 -17.89
CA ARG A 12 0.99 5.07 -18.15
C ARG A 12 2.05 3.98 -17.95
N CYS A 13 1.68 2.82 -17.42
CA CYS A 13 2.61 1.74 -17.16
C CYS A 13 3.03 1.09 -18.48
N ILE A 14 4.34 1.10 -18.77
CA ILE A 14 4.90 0.48 -19.99
C ILE A 14 5.47 -0.93 -19.73
N GLY A 15 5.24 -1.49 -18.54
CA GLY A 15 5.71 -2.85 -18.22
C GLY A 15 7.22 -3.03 -18.08
N CYS A 16 8.01 -1.97 -17.90
CA CYS A 16 9.48 -2.04 -17.82
C CYS A 16 10.04 -2.79 -16.59
N LYS A 17 9.19 -3.09 -15.61
CA LYS A 17 9.51 -3.78 -14.35
C LYS A 17 10.49 -3.05 -13.42
N SER A 18 11.00 -1.86 -13.76
CA SER A 18 11.95 -1.12 -12.93
C SER A 18 11.47 -0.88 -11.49
N CYS A 19 10.18 -0.61 -11.28
CA CYS A 19 9.62 -0.44 -9.94
C CYS A 19 9.65 -1.72 -9.09
N ASN A 20 9.62 -2.90 -9.71
CA ASN A 20 9.68 -4.18 -9.01
C ASN A 20 11.09 -4.38 -8.43
N PHE A 21 12.13 -4.06 -9.22
CA PHE A 21 13.52 -4.14 -8.78
C PHE A 21 13.94 -3.02 -7.83
N ALA A 22 13.37 -1.82 -8.00
CA ALA A 22 13.70 -0.67 -7.17
C ALA A 22 13.10 -0.76 -5.75
N CYS A 23 12.00 -1.49 -5.55
CA CYS A 23 11.37 -1.60 -4.25
C CYS A 23 12.13 -2.61 -3.37
N PRO A 24 12.72 -2.17 -2.24
CA PRO A 24 13.47 -3.08 -1.35
C PRO A 24 12.56 -4.13 -0.67
N LEU A 25 11.25 -3.90 -0.68
CA LEU A 25 10.24 -4.78 -0.09
C LEU A 25 9.56 -5.69 -1.12
N ALA A 26 9.93 -5.60 -2.41
CA ALA A 26 9.34 -6.39 -3.49
C ALA A 26 7.79 -6.32 -3.55
N VAL A 27 7.21 -5.17 -3.21
CA VAL A 27 5.75 -4.99 -3.14
C VAL A 27 5.06 -4.89 -4.51
N PRO A 28 5.60 -4.16 -5.51
CA PRO A 28 5.02 -4.20 -6.85
C PRO A 28 5.13 -5.60 -7.45
N VAL A 29 4.05 -6.03 -8.11
CA VAL A 29 3.96 -7.32 -8.79
C VAL A 29 3.67 -7.06 -10.26
N PHE A 30 4.42 -7.73 -11.15
CA PHE A 30 4.17 -7.68 -12.58
C PHE A 30 3.08 -8.69 -12.98
N GLU A 31 1.97 -8.17 -13.50
CA GLU A 31 0.87 -8.97 -14.05
C GLU A 31 1.17 -9.31 -15.51
N GLN A 32 1.53 -10.57 -15.76
CA GLN A 32 1.96 -11.02 -17.09
C GLN A 32 0.86 -10.92 -18.13
N SER A 33 -0.39 -11.21 -17.76
CA SER A 33 -1.52 -11.18 -18.70
C SER A 33 -1.82 -9.78 -19.24
N LEU A 34 -1.52 -8.74 -18.46
CA LEU A 34 -1.80 -7.35 -18.80
C LEU A 34 -0.53 -6.57 -19.19
N GLY A 35 0.66 -7.13 -18.98
CA GLY A 35 1.92 -6.48 -19.30
C GLY A 35 2.25 -5.26 -18.42
N ILE A 36 1.67 -5.16 -17.23
CA ILE A 36 1.75 -3.99 -16.33
C ILE A 36 2.15 -4.40 -14.92
N SER A 37 2.61 -3.43 -14.13
CA SER A 37 2.90 -3.65 -12.70
C SER A 37 1.79 -3.08 -11.83
N ASN A 38 1.38 -3.86 -10.84
CA ASN A 38 0.33 -3.54 -9.89
C ASN A 38 0.86 -3.58 -8.46
N LYS A 39 0.19 -2.86 -7.57
CA LYS A 39 0.40 -2.89 -6.12
C LYS A 39 -0.84 -2.34 -5.43
N CYS A 40 -0.91 -2.48 -4.11
CA CYS A 40 -1.96 -1.83 -3.31
C CYS A 40 -2.06 -0.33 -3.65
N ASN A 41 -3.26 0.12 -4.02
CA ASN A 41 -3.62 1.51 -4.29
C ASN A 41 -4.36 2.16 -3.10
N PHE A 42 -4.37 1.50 -1.94
CA PHE A 42 -5.11 1.91 -0.76
C PHE A 42 -6.63 2.01 -0.99
N CYS A 43 -7.15 1.28 -1.99
CA CYS A 43 -8.54 1.34 -2.42
C CYS A 43 -9.05 2.79 -2.57
N ASP A 44 -8.18 3.66 -3.11
CA ASP A 44 -8.45 5.08 -3.34
C ASP A 44 -8.89 5.89 -2.10
N GLY A 45 -8.55 5.38 -0.91
CA GLY A 45 -8.88 6.00 0.38
C GLY A 45 -9.87 5.21 1.24
N SER A 46 -10.43 4.10 0.73
CA SER A 46 -11.35 3.23 1.50
C SER A 46 -10.85 1.78 1.55
N PRO A 47 -9.83 1.47 2.36
CA PRO A 47 -9.20 0.15 2.37
C PRO A 47 -10.16 -0.96 2.84
N ARG A 48 -10.73 -1.69 1.87
CA ARG A 48 -11.67 -2.77 2.15
C ARG A 48 -11.10 -3.88 3.03
N CYS A 49 -9.79 -4.14 2.95
CA CYS A 49 -9.14 -5.13 3.81
C CYS A 49 -9.24 -4.77 5.31
N ALA A 50 -9.24 -3.47 5.66
CA ALA A 50 -9.44 -3.02 7.02
C ALA A 50 -10.92 -3.03 7.40
N GLU A 51 -11.81 -2.60 6.50
CA GLU A 51 -13.27 -2.61 6.72
C GLU A 51 -13.81 -4.02 7.03
N TYR A 52 -13.30 -5.05 6.34
CA TYR A 52 -13.72 -6.44 6.54
C TYR A 52 -12.97 -7.17 7.67
N CYS A 53 -12.02 -6.52 8.36
CA CYS A 53 -11.24 -7.16 9.41
C CYS A 53 -12.07 -7.34 10.68
N SER A 54 -12.71 -8.49 10.84
CA SER A 54 -13.60 -8.79 11.98
C SER A 54 -12.91 -8.76 13.34
N THR A 55 -11.61 -9.08 13.40
CA THR A 55 -10.82 -9.07 14.64
C THR A 55 -10.32 -7.67 15.02
N GLY A 56 -10.40 -6.70 14.11
CA GLY A 56 -9.83 -5.37 14.31
C GLY A 56 -8.29 -5.31 14.27
N ALA A 57 -7.62 -6.36 13.75
CA ALA A 57 -6.16 -6.38 13.59
C ALA A 57 -5.65 -5.34 12.58
N LEU A 58 -6.47 -5.00 11.59
CA LEU A 58 -6.21 -3.93 10.63
C LEU A 58 -7.09 -2.73 10.95
N GLN A 59 -6.46 -1.55 11.07
CA GLN A 59 -7.15 -0.29 11.37
C GLN A 59 -6.59 0.82 10.50
N VAL A 60 -7.47 1.73 10.05
CA VAL A 60 -7.10 2.90 9.26
C VAL A 60 -7.24 4.14 10.12
N MET A 61 -6.18 4.94 10.19
CA MET A 61 -6.11 6.16 10.99
C MET A 61 -5.08 7.13 10.38
N SER A 62 -4.99 8.35 10.91
CA SER A 62 -3.98 9.30 10.44
C SER A 62 -2.57 8.80 10.77
N ARG A 63 -1.58 9.22 9.98
CA ARG A 63 -0.18 8.88 10.24
C ARG A 63 0.29 9.31 11.63
N ARG A 64 -0.27 10.40 12.17
CA ARG A 64 0.03 10.89 13.52
C ARG A 64 -0.50 9.93 14.59
N GLU A 65 -1.74 9.48 14.48
CA GLU A 65 -2.34 8.54 15.44
C GLU A 65 -1.60 7.20 15.42
N ALA A 66 -1.32 6.65 14.23
CA ALA A 66 -0.58 5.41 14.09
C ALA A 66 0.83 5.50 14.70
N LYS A 67 1.50 6.65 14.53
CA LYS A 67 2.82 6.91 15.13
C LYS A 67 2.74 6.94 16.66
N ASN A 68 1.76 7.64 17.23
CA ASN A 68 1.59 7.70 18.68
C ASN A 68 1.36 6.31 19.29
N ILE A 69 0.53 5.47 18.65
CA ILE A 69 0.31 4.09 19.08
C ILE A 69 1.61 3.29 19.03
N TRP A 70 2.36 3.38 17.93
CA TRP A 70 3.63 2.68 17.76
C TRP A 70 4.64 3.07 18.85
N GLU A 71 4.81 4.36 19.12
CA GLU A 71 5.75 4.88 20.12
C GLU A 71 5.31 4.60 21.57
N SER A 72 4.00 4.40 21.80
CA SER A 72 3.48 4.03 23.12
C SER A 72 3.64 2.54 23.46
N LYS A 73 4.01 1.70 22.49
CA LYS A 73 4.21 0.27 22.77
C LYS A 73 5.43 0.11 23.68
N PRO A 74 5.32 -0.61 24.81
CA PRO A 74 6.49 -0.96 25.60
C PRO A 74 7.46 -1.71 24.69
N ASN A 75 8.73 -1.34 24.74
CA ASN A 75 9.78 -2.11 24.08
C ASN A 75 9.76 -3.52 24.69
N GLU A 76 9.42 -4.53 23.89
CA GLU A 76 9.82 -5.90 24.19
C GLU A 76 11.36 -6.01 24.15
#